data_AF-A0A8F4XYK3-F1
#
_entry.id   AF-A0A8F4XYK3-F1
#
_cell.length_a   1.000
_cell.length_b   1.000
_cell.length_c   1.000
_cell.angle_alpha   90.00
_cell.angle_beta   90.00
_cell.angle_gamma   90.00
#
_symmetry.space_group_name_H-M   'P 1'
#
loop_
_entity.id
_entity.type
_entity.pdbx_description
1 polymer ?
#
loop_
_entity_poly.entity_id
_entity_poly.type
_entity_poly.pdbx_seq_one_letter_code
_entity_poly.pdbx_strand_id
1 'polypeptide(L)'
;MKKIYVLSAFNFNDGASIKTFTPGFHDVESDVADHWFVKAHCSPDGEAPSPENDPRIAELEAQVAEQSTRIAELEAQLAEAKASGKKQKPADA
;
A
#
# COMPACT_ATOMS: atom_id res chain seq x y z
N MET A 1 29.51 10.89 8.57
CA MET A 1 28.19 10.97 7.93
C MET A 1 27.55 9.59 7.96
N LYS A 2 26.27 9.50 8.31
CA LYS A 2 25.43 8.31 8.29
C LYS A 2 24.23 8.60 7.39
N LYS A 3 23.79 7.58 6.66
CA LYS A 3 22.59 7.64 5.84
C LYS A 3 21.39 7.23 6.70
N ILE A 4 20.33 8.04 6.67
CA ILE A 4 19.05 7.76 7.31
C ILE A 4 17.93 7.81 6.26
N TYR A 5 16.84 7.08 6.50
CA TYR A 5 15.60 7.23 5.74
C TYR A 5 14.52 7.81 6.66
N VAL A 6 14.04 9.01 6.35
CA VAL A 6 12.99 9.69 7.10
C VAL A 6 11.62 9.17 6.63
N LEU A 7 10.82 8.64 7.56
CA LEU A 7 9.47 8.12 7.27
C LEU A 7 8.43 9.25 7.27
N SER A 8 8.51 10.15 8.25
CA SER A 8 7.58 11.26 8.45
C SER A 8 8.35 12.57 8.56
N ALA A 9 7.88 13.64 7.93
CA ALA A 9 8.55 14.94 8.01
C ALA A 9 8.65 15.44 9.46
N PHE A 10 9.79 16.01 9.84
CA PHE A 10 9.97 16.61 11.16
C PHE A 10 10.96 17.77 11.14
N ASN A 11 10.97 18.56 12.22
CA ASN A 11 11.99 19.58 12.46
C ASN A 11 12.87 19.11 13.62
N PHE A 12 14.19 19.06 13.38
CA PHE A 12 15.18 18.73 14.39
C PHE A 12 15.81 20.01 14.93
N ASN A 13 15.79 20.20 16.24
CA ASN A 13 16.49 21.27 16.92
C ASN A 13 17.67 20.66 17.68
N ASP A 14 18.89 21.04 17.30
CA ASP A 14 20.13 20.59 17.95
C ASP A 14 20.60 21.54 19.08
N GLY A 15 19.81 22.56 19.39
CA GLY A 15 20.11 23.60 20.38
C GLY A 15 20.78 24.84 19.78
N ALA A 16 21.35 24.75 18.58
CA ALA A 16 21.97 25.87 17.86
C ALA A 16 21.13 26.32 16.65
N SER A 17 20.49 25.36 15.97
CA SER A 17 19.73 25.57 14.76
C SER A 17 18.54 24.61 14.64
N ILE A 18 17.59 24.98 13.79
CA ILE A 18 16.47 24.11 13.43
C ILE A 18 16.66 23.68 11.99
N LYS A 19 16.68 22.37 11.76
CA LYS A 19 16.78 21.74 10.44
C LYS A 19 15.51 20.96 10.13
N THR A 20 14.94 21.20 8.96
CA THR A 20 13.77 20.46 8.48
C THR A 20 14.21 19.21 7.72
N PHE A 21 13.60 18.08 8.07
CA PHE A 21 13.76 16.80 7.38
C PHE A 21 12.46 16.41 6.69
N THR A 22 12.51 16.24 5.37
CA THR A 22 11.41 15.70 4.57
C THR A 22 11.53 14.18 4.47
N PRO A 23 10.45 13.44 4.15
CA PRO A 23 10.55 12.00 3.89
C PRO A 23 11.58 11.68 2.80
N GLY A 24 12.29 10.56 2.95
CA GLY A 24 13.34 10.12 2.03
C GLY A 24 14.73 10.03 2.65
N PHE A 25 15.74 9.82 1.80
CA PHE A 25 17.12 9.64 2.24
C PHE A 25 17.81 10.96 2.59
N HIS A 26 18.55 10.97 3.69
CA HIS A 26 19.41 12.08 4.09
C HIS A 26 20.76 11.56 4.56
N ASP A 27 21.82 12.31 4.24
CA ASP A 27 23.13 12.15 4.85
C ASP A 27 23.27 13.13 6.01
N VAL A 28 23.49 12.61 7.20
CA VAL A 28 23.58 13.38 8.45
C VAL A 28 24.80 13.01 9.26
N GLU A 29 25.14 13.83 10.22
CA GLU A 29 26.17 13.59 11.21
C GLU A 29 25.78 12.41 12.13
N SER A 30 26.78 11.74 12.71
CA SER A 30 26.53 10.49 13.45
C SER A 30 25.69 10.71 14.71
N ASP A 31 25.90 11.82 15.40
CA ASP A 31 25.14 12.27 16.57
C ASP A 31 23.67 12.58 16.21
N VAL A 32 23.42 13.22 15.08
CA VAL A 32 22.06 13.46 14.56
C VAL A 32 21.37 12.13 14.27
N ALA A 33 22.03 11.22 13.55
CA ALA A 33 21.49 9.89 13.27
C ALA A 33 21.24 9.06 14.54
N ASP A 34 22.06 9.24 15.58
CA ASP A 34 21.93 8.50 16.83
C ASP A 34 20.91 9.09 17.81
N HIS A 35 20.45 10.33 17.56
CA HIS A 35 19.50 11.02 18.41
C HIS A 35 18.14 10.33 18.45
N TRP A 36 17.59 10.16 19.66
CA TRP A 36 16.34 9.41 19.89
C TRP A 36 15.16 9.95 19.08
N PHE A 37 15.03 11.29 18.99
CA PHE A 37 13.95 11.94 18.25
C PHE A 37 14.06 11.71 16.74
N VAL A 38 15.28 11.71 16.20
CA VAL A 38 15.54 11.43 14.77
C VAL A 38 15.20 9.97 14.47
N LYS A 39 15.69 9.04 15.29
CA LYS A 39 15.37 7.61 15.18
C LYS A 39 13.88 7.32 15.22
N ALA A 40 13.12 8.01 16.06
CA ALA A 40 11.66 7.85 16.15
C ALA A 40 10.90 8.22 14.86
N HIS A 41 11.50 9.02 13.97
CA HIS A 41 10.91 9.45 12.71
C HIS A 41 11.58 8.82 11.47
N CYS A 42 12.54 7.92 11.68
CA CYS A 42 13.30 7.28 10.60
C CYS A 42 13.04 5.77 10.56
N SER A 43 13.38 5.14 9.42
CA SER A 43 13.33 3.69 9.31
C SER A 43 14.32 3.04 10.29
N PRO A 44 13.90 1.98 11.01
CA PRO A 44 14.76 1.32 12.02
C PRO A 44 16.01 0.67 11.43
N ASP A 45 15.96 0.25 10.17
CA ASP A 45 17.07 -0.33 9.40
C ASP A 45 17.78 0.70 8.50
N GLY A 46 17.30 1.94 8.46
CA GLY A 46 17.84 2.99 7.60
C GLY A 46 17.45 2.88 6.12
N GLU A 47 16.61 1.91 5.76
CA GLU A 47 16.17 1.68 4.39
C GLU A 47 14.80 2.30 4.09
N ALA A 48 14.50 2.45 2.80
CA ALA A 48 13.17 2.84 2.39
C ALA A 48 12.18 1.71 2.71
N PRO A 49 10.94 2.01 3.16
CA PRO A 49 9.92 0.99 3.35
C PRO A 49 9.66 0.30 2.01
N SER A 50 9.85 -1.02 1.97
CA SER A 50 9.50 -1.79 0.79
C SER A 50 8.00 -2.12 0.80
N PRO A 51 7.27 -1.87 -0.30
CA PRO A 51 5.87 -2.25 -0.42
C PRO A 51 5.67 -3.77 -0.28
N GLU A 52 6.67 -4.59 -0.60
CA GLU A 52 6.56 -6.06 -0.59
C GLU A 52 6.30 -6.65 0.81
N ASN A 53 6.47 -5.88 1.88
CA ASN A 53 6.23 -6.31 3.27
C ASN A 53 4.92 -5.79 3.87
N ASP A 54 4.06 -5.10 3.12
CA ASP A 54 2.76 -4.68 3.64
C ASP A 54 1.75 -5.83 3.54
N PRO A 55 1.36 -6.48 4.67
CA PRO A 55 0.45 -7.63 4.65
C PRO A 55 -0.93 -7.28 4.05
N ARG A 56 -1.30 -5.99 4.02
CA ARG A 56 -2.54 -5.52 3.39
C ARG A 56 -2.51 -5.73 1.88
N ILE A 57 -1.35 -5.74 1.23
CA ILE A 57 -1.26 -5.95 -0.22
C ILE A 57 -1.68 -7.38 -0.57
N ALA A 58 -1.13 -8.38 0.12
CA ALA A 58 -1.51 -9.78 -0.10
C ALA A 58 -3.00 -10.02 0.19
N GLU A 59 -3.54 -9.38 1.23
CA GLU A 59 -4.97 -9.42 1.52
C GLU A 59 -5.82 -8.80 0.40
N LEU A 60 -5.45 -7.61 -0.09
CA LEU A 60 -6.14 -6.95 -1.19
C LEU A 60 -6.08 -7.78 -2.48
N GLU A 61 -4.93 -8.37 -2.80
CA GLU A 61 -4.76 -9.24 -3.96
C GLU A 61 -5.68 -10.47 -3.88
N ALA A 62 -5.80 -11.08 -2.69
CA ALA A 62 -6.74 -12.19 -2.47
C ALA A 62 -8.21 -11.74 -2.64
N GLN A 63 -8.58 -10.59 -2.10
CA GLN A 63 -9.94 -10.03 -2.27
C GLN A 63 -10.25 -9.72 -3.74
N VAL A 64 -9.28 -9.21 -4.51
CA VAL A 64 -9.43 -8.96 -5.95
C VAL A 64 -9.63 -10.27 -6.72
N ALA A 65 -8.89 -11.32 -6.39
CA ALA A 65 -9.03 -12.64 -7.02
C ALA A 65 -10.40 -13.29 -6.73
N GLU A 66 -10.87 -13.19 -5.48
CA GLU A 66 -12.19 -13.68 -5.07
C GLU A 66 -13.31 -12.93 -5.82
N GLN A 67 -13.27 -11.60 -5.83
CA GLN A 67 -14.26 -10.79 -6.53
C GLN A 67 -14.26 -11.05 -8.03
N SER A 68 -13.08 -11.21 -8.65
CA SER A 68 -12.97 -11.52 -10.08
C SER A 68 -13.63 -12.85 -10.42
N THR A 69 -13.44 -13.87 -9.57
CA THR A 69 -14.11 -15.18 -9.71
C THR A 69 -15.62 -15.03 -9.60
N ARG A 70 -16.09 -14.29 -8.58
CA ARG A 70 -17.53 -14.08 -8.36
C ARG A 70 -18.20 -13.34 -9.52
N ILE A 71 -17.52 -12.35 -10.10
CA ILE A 71 -17.99 -11.63 -11.28
C ILE A 71 -18.13 -12.59 -12.46
N ALA A 72 -17.11 -13.40 -12.74
CA ALA A 72 -17.16 -14.37 -13.84
C ALA A 72 -18.31 -15.38 -13.69
N GLU A 73 -18.56 -15.89 -12.48
CA GLU A 73 -19.70 -16.77 -12.21
C GLU A 73 -21.06 -16.09 -12.46
N LEU A 74 -21.21 -14.85 -12.00
CA LEU A 74 -22.45 -14.09 -12.20
C LEU A 74 -22.68 -13.72 -13.67
N GLU A 75 -21.62 -13.38 -14.41
CA GLU A 75 -21.68 -13.13 -15.84
C GLU A 75 -22.11 -14.39 -16.61
N ALA A 76 -21.59 -15.57 -16.24
CA ALA A 76 -22.01 -16.84 -16.80
C ALA A 76 -23.50 -17.13 -16.54
N GLN A 77 -23.96 -16.98 -15.29
CA GLN A 77 -25.38 -17.16 -14.94
C GLN A 77 -26.30 -16.19 -15.69
N LEU A 78 -25.89 -14.92 -15.86
CA LEU A 78 -26.63 -13.94 -16.65
C LEU A 78 -26.71 -14.32 -18.13
N ALA A 79 -25.62 -14.85 -18.70
CA ALA A 79 -25.61 -15.33 -20.08
C ALA A 79 -26.54 -16.53 -20.26
N GLU A 80 -26.51 -17.50 -19.34
CA GLU A 80 -27.39 -18.67 -19.36
C GLU A 80 -28.86 -18.28 -19.22
N ALA A 81 -29.20 -17.38 -18.28
CA ALA A 81 -30.56 -16.88 -18.09
C ALA A 81 -31.11 -16.16 -19.34
N LYS A 82 -30.26 -15.37 -20.02
CA LYS A 82 -30.62 -14.72 -21.29
C LYS A 82 -30.83 -15.74 -22.42
N ALA A 83 -30.08 -16.84 -22.42
CA ALA A 83 -30.21 -17.89 -23.43
C ALA A 83 -31.46 -18.76 -23.20
N SER A 84 -31.78 -19.10 -21.95
CA SER A 84 -32.96 -19.90 -21.58
C SER A 84 -34.27 -19.11 -21.72
N GLY A 85 -34.28 -17.82 -21.35
CA GLY A 85 -35.42 -16.93 -21.55
C GLY A 85 -35.82 -16.75 -23.03
N LYS A 86 -34.89 -16.95 -23.98
CA LYS A 86 -35.20 -16.98 -25.42
C LYS A 86 -35.80 -18.29 -25.91
N LYS A 87 -35.63 -19.40 -25.19
CA LYS A 87 -36.17 -20.73 -25.58
C LYS A 87 -37.59 -20.99 -25.06
N GLN A 88 -38.06 -20.24 -24.07
CA GLN A 88 -39.38 -20.43 -23.44
C GLN A 88 -40.52 -19.59 -24.05
N LYS A 89 -40.43 -19.17 -25.32
CA LYS A 89 -41.62 -18.73 -26.05
C LYS A 89 -42.12 -19.87 -26.95
N PRO A 90 -42.83 -20.88 -26.43
CA PRO A 90 -43.69 -21.69 -27.29
C PRO A 90 -44.81 -20.78 -27.81
N ALA A 91 -44.98 -20.82 -29.12
CA ALA A 91 -46.18 -20.37 -29.79
C ALA A 91 -47.34 -21.31 -29.42
N ASP A 92 -48.42 -20.75 -28.88
CA ASP A 92 -49.77 -21.32 -28.79
C ASP A 92 -50.64 -20.21 -28.17
N ALA A 93 -51.83 -19.81 -28.64
CA ALA A 93 -52.69 -20.16 -29.76
C ALA A 93 -53.56 -18.93 -30.09
#